data_AF-A0AAD1VJ76-F1
#
_entry.id   AF-A0AAD1VJ76-F1
#
_cell.length_a   1.000
_cell.length_b   1.000
_cell.length_c   1.000
_cell.angle_alpha   90.00
_cell.angle_beta   90.00
_cell.angle_gamma   90.00
#
_symmetry.space_group_name_H-M   'P 1'
#
loop_
_entity.id
_entity.type
_entity.pdbx_description
1 polymer ?
#
loop_
_entity_poly.entity_id
_entity_poly.type
_entity_poly.pdbx_seq_one_letter_code
_entity_poly.pdbx_strand_id
1 'polypeptide(L)'
;EYLRQKRIPRGLRVRLHPTLCRDNAEHRAIWYKILNKCSVDLMVLTIESLQKELTKLIKEIAATEQELAAVTASTDLETLKKQIEDKLKEYQRETEEFKKKKFHRDELDYQRDQVYTWYSRADNRSYRSNRDTTTQRWRSDTEGATSSSSASSSSGMTFLERGVRHEETS
;
A
#
# COMPACT_ATOMS: atom_id res chain seq x y z
N GLU A 1 -12.67 8.09 -10.38
CA GLU A 1 -11.83 9.29 -10.61
C GLU A 1 -10.67 9.10 -11.57
N TYR A 2 -9.68 8.24 -11.28
CA TYR A 2 -8.50 8.07 -12.13
C TYR A 2 -8.81 7.76 -13.61
N LEU A 3 -9.70 6.80 -13.89
CA LEU A 3 -10.12 6.48 -15.26
C LEU A 3 -10.80 7.67 -15.96
N ARG A 4 -11.69 8.37 -15.25
CA ARG A 4 -12.41 9.54 -15.78
C ARG A 4 -11.46 10.62 -16.26
N GLN A 5 -10.35 10.81 -15.54
CA GLN A 5 -9.33 11.80 -15.88
C GLN A 5 -8.15 11.23 -16.69
N LYS A 6 -8.22 9.96 -17.13
CA LYS A 6 -7.14 9.24 -17.84
C LYS A 6 -5.78 9.30 -17.12
N ARG A 7 -5.80 9.20 -15.80
CA ARG A 7 -4.61 9.24 -14.94
C ARG A 7 -4.27 7.85 -14.41
N ILE A 8 -2.98 7.55 -14.36
CA ILE A 8 -2.46 6.28 -13.84
C ILE A 8 -1.83 6.55 -12.47
N PRO A 9 -2.30 5.89 -11.40
CA PRO A 9 -1.73 6.02 -10.08
C PRO A 9 -0.23 5.67 -10.07
N ARG A 10 0.58 6.35 -9.26
CA ARG A 10 2.05 6.11 -9.20
C ARG A 10 2.43 4.64 -9.10
N GLY A 11 1.72 3.87 -8.27
CA GLY A 11 1.98 2.44 -8.05
C GLY A 11 1.70 1.53 -9.24
N LEU A 12 0.97 2.02 -10.25
CA LEU A 12 0.62 1.28 -11.47
C LEU A 12 1.39 1.77 -12.71
N ARG A 13 2.25 2.80 -12.58
CA ARG A 13 3.01 3.34 -13.70
C ARG A 13 4.14 2.39 -14.08
N VAL A 14 4.15 1.94 -15.34
CA VAL A 14 5.17 1.06 -15.89
C VAL A 14 6.43 1.85 -16.24
N ARG A 15 7.60 1.39 -15.78
CA ARG A 15 8.92 2.04 -15.96
C ARG A 15 9.76 1.44 -17.09
N LEU A 16 9.20 0.53 -17.87
CA LEU A 16 9.90 -0.13 -18.97
C LEU A 16 10.15 0.87 -20.10
N HIS A 17 11.38 0.93 -20.60
CA HIS A 17 11.71 1.63 -21.83
C HIS A 17 12.73 0.80 -22.63
N PRO A 18 12.73 0.88 -23.97
CA PRO A 18 13.70 0.18 -24.78
C PRO A 18 15.12 0.69 -24.52
N THR A 19 16.09 -0.21 -24.58
CA THR A 19 17.52 0.11 -24.45
C THR A 19 18.08 0.70 -25.75
N LEU A 20 17.64 0.18 -26.90
CA LEU A 20 18.16 0.53 -28.23
C LEU A 20 17.82 1.96 -28.70
N CYS A 21 16.76 2.56 -28.15
CA CYS A 21 16.31 3.92 -28.50
C CYS A 21 16.28 4.83 -27.27
N ARG A 22 17.14 4.57 -26.28
CA ARG A 22 17.08 5.24 -24.98
C ARG A 22 17.20 6.75 -25.09
N ASP A 23 18.03 7.27 -26.00
CA ASP A 23 18.33 8.71 -26.08
C ASP A 23 17.35 9.48 -26.98
N ASN A 24 16.60 8.80 -27.85
CA ASN A 24 15.58 9.42 -28.68
C ASN A 24 14.34 9.82 -27.85
N ALA A 25 14.18 11.13 -27.61
CA ALA A 25 13.10 11.69 -26.80
C ALA A 25 11.71 11.47 -27.41
N GLU A 26 11.58 11.56 -28.73
CA GLU A 26 10.32 11.36 -29.44
C GLU A 26 9.86 9.92 -29.33
N HIS A 27 10.79 8.97 -29.53
CA HIS A 27 10.52 7.55 -29.36
C HIS A 27 10.05 7.23 -27.93
N ARG A 28 10.72 7.79 -26.91
CA ARG A 28 10.29 7.62 -25.51
C ARG A 28 8.88 8.17 -25.27
N ALA A 29 8.55 9.34 -25.82
CA ALA A 29 7.23 9.93 -25.67
C ALA A 29 6.13 9.05 -26.29
N ILE A 30 6.37 8.48 -27.47
CA ILE A 30 5.44 7.54 -28.11
C ILE A 30 5.31 6.26 -27.29
N TRP A 31 6.43 5.70 -26.82
CA TRP A 31 6.45 4.50 -25.98
C TRP A 31 5.62 4.68 -24.71
N TYR A 32 5.78 5.81 -24.02
CA TYR A 32 5.01 6.17 -22.85
C TYR A 32 3.50 6.29 -23.13
N LYS A 33 3.11 6.86 -24.28
CA LYS A 33 1.70 6.90 -24.69
C LYS A 33 1.11 5.49 -24.83
N ILE A 34 1.84 4.56 -25.43
CA ILE A 34 1.41 3.16 -25.59
C ILE A 34 1.24 2.49 -24.23
N LEU A 35 2.24 2.61 -23.35
CA LEU A 35 2.17 2.05 -22.00
C LEU A 35 0.99 2.63 -21.22
N ASN A 36 0.76 3.93 -21.32
CA ASN A 36 -0.36 4.57 -20.62
C ASN A 36 -1.71 4.03 -21.09
N LYS A 37 -1.89 3.82 -22.39
CA LYS A 37 -3.11 3.21 -22.93
C LYS A 37 -3.31 1.82 -22.33
N CYS A 38 -2.28 0.97 -22.39
CA CYS A 38 -2.33 -0.38 -21.81
C CYS A 38 -2.64 -0.35 -20.30
N SER A 39 -1.99 0.54 -19.54
CA SER A 39 -2.25 0.67 -18.10
C SER A 39 -3.70 1.07 -17.79
N VAL A 40 -4.30 1.94 -18.61
CA VAL A 40 -5.71 2.31 -18.47
C VAL A 40 -6.61 1.10 -18.73
N ASP A 41 -6.34 0.33 -19.78
CA ASP A 41 -7.13 -0.87 -20.12
C ASP A 41 -7.05 -1.92 -18.98
N LEU A 42 -5.84 -2.13 -18.42
CA LEU A 42 -5.66 -3.01 -17.26
C LEU A 42 -6.38 -2.51 -16.00
N MET A 43 -6.44 -1.19 -15.79
CA MET A 43 -7.21 -0.60 -14.70
C MET A 43 -8.72 -0.84 -14.87
N VAL A 44 -9.24 -0.72 -16.10
CA VAL A 44 -10.65 -1.02 -16.42
C VAL A 44 -10.95 -2.48 -16.07
N LEU A 45 -10.14 -3.42 -16.58
CA LEU A 45 -10.28 -4.85 -16.30
C LEU A 45 -10.28 -5.17 -14.79
N THR A 46 -9.41 -4.50 -14.04
CA THR A 46 -9.32 -4.66 -12.59
C THR A 46 -10.57 -4.15 -11.89
N ILE A 47 -11.09 -2.98 -12.29
CA ILE A 47 -12.30 -2.40 -11.72
C ILE A 47 -13.51 -3.31 -11.97
N GLU A 48 -13.65 -3.83 -13.18
CA GLU A 48 -14.74 -4.76 -13.53
C GLU A 48 -14.71 -6.03 -12.67
N SER A 49 -13.52 -6.58 -12.44
CA SER A 49 -13.35 -7.75 -11.56
C SER A 49 -13.73 -7.43 -10.11
N LEU A 50 -13.23 -6.30 -9.56
CA LEU A 50 -13.53 -5.87 -8.20
C LEU A 50 -15.01 -5.55 -7.98
N GLN A 51 -15.71 -5.00 -8.98
CA GLN A 51 -17.15 -4.73 -8.89
C GLN A 51 -17.98 -6.01 -8.77
N LYS A 52 -17.57 -7.08 -9.48
CA LYS A 52 -18.21 -8.40 -9.37
C LYS A 52 -18.03 -8.97 -7.96
N GLU A 53 -16.80 -8.95 -7.44
CA GLU A 53 -16.49 -9.41 -6.08
C GLU A 53 -17.24 -8.60 -5.01
N LEU A 54 -17.24 -7.27 -5.11
CA LEU A 54 -17.96 -6.40 -4.18
C LEU A 54 -19.45 -6.72 -4.14
N THR A 55 -20.07 -6.94 -5.30
CA THR A 55 -21.49 -7.29 -5.39
C THR A 55 -21.77 -8.66 -4.74
N LYS A 56 -20.84 -9.61 -4.89
CA LYS A 56 -20.91 -10.93 -4.21
C LYS A 56 -20.86 -10.77 -2.70
N LEU A 57 -19.89 -10.01 -2.18
CA LEU A 57 -19.72 -9.78 -0.75
C LEU A 57 -20.93 -9.05 -0.12
N ILE A 58 -21.50 -8.06 -0.81
CA ILE A 58 -22.72 -7.37 -0.32
C ILE A 58 -23.88 -8.36 -0.16
N LYS A 59 -24.05 -9.30 -1.10
CA LYS A 59 -25.09 -10.33 -1.00
C LYS A 59 -24.82 -11.31 0.14
N GLU A 60 -23.56 -11.70 0.35
CA GLU A 60 -23.17 -12.57 1.46
C GLU A 60 -23.41 -11.89 2.80
N ILE A 61 -23.05 -10.62 2.95
CA ILE A 61 -23.34 -9.83 4.16
C ILE A 61 -24.86 -9.79 4.41
N ALA A 62 -25.66 -9.42 3.42
CA ALA A 62 -27.12 -9.35 3.58
C ALA A 62 -27.75 -10.70 3.97
N ALA A 63 -27.27 -11.81 3.40
CA ALA A 63 -27.71 -13.15 3.77
C ALA A 63 -27.37 -13.48 5.23
N THR A 64 -26.12 -13.22 5.65
CA THR A 64 -25.70 -13.43 7.05
C THR A 64 -26.47 -12.54 8.03
N GLU A 65 -26.78 -11.30 7.66
CA GLU A 65 -27.60 -10.41 8.49
C GLU A 65 -29.03 -10.94 8.66
N GLN A 66 -29.62 -11.53 7.61
CA GLN A 66 -30.95 -12.12 7.65
C GLN A 66 -31.00 -13.37 8.54
N GLU A 67 -29.99 -14.25 8.45
CA GLU A 67 -29.84 -15.43 9.31
C GLU A 67 -29.71 -15.02 10.78
N LEU A 68 -28.89 -14.01 11.06
CA LEU A 68 -28.67 -13.50 12.40
C LEU A 68 -29.95 -12.89 12.98
N ALA A 69 -30.68 -12.10 12.18
CA ALA A 69 -31.97 -11.52 12.58
C ALA A 69 -33.04 -12.57 12.93
N ALA A 70 -32.99 -13.77 12.34
CA ALA A 70 -33.91 -14.86 12.65
C ALA A 70 -33.65 -15.54 14.01
N VAL A 71 -32.44 -15.35 14.58
CA VAL A 71 -31.97 -16.09 15.77
C VAL A 71 -31.98 -15.22 17.04
N THR A 72 -32.07 -13.89 16.94
CA THR A 72 -31.78 -13.01 18.08
C THR A 72 -32.81 -11.93 18.36
N ALA A 73 -33.28 -11.90 19.61
CA ALA A 73 -33.93 -10.77 20.27
C ALA A 73 -33.10 -10.39 21.52
N SER A 74 -32.01 -9.65 21.35
CA SER A 74 -31.26 -9.10 22.48
C SER A 74 -30.78 -7.66 22.19
N THR A 75 -31.01 -6.78 23.16
CA THR A 75 -30.67 -5.36 23.09
C THR A 75 -29.16 -5.12 22.99
N ASP A 76 -28.35 -6.02 23.56
CA ASP A 76 -26.88 -5.94 23.51
C ASP A 76 -26.36 -6.10 22.07
N LEU A 77 -27.03 -6.91 21.25
CA LEU A 77 -26.65 -7.13 19.86
C LEU A 77 -26.88 -5.88 19.00
N GLU A 78 -27.97 -5.16 19.23
CA GLU A 78 -28.24 -3.89 18.54
C GLU A 78 -27.15 -2.85 18.84
N THR A 79 -26.69 -2.79 20.10
CA THR A 79 -25.58 -1.89 20.47
C THR A 79 -24.28 -2.27 19.78
N LEU A 80 -23.96 -3.58 19.70
CA LEU A 80 -22.77 -4.08 19.02
C LEU A 80 -22.83 -3.85 17.51
N LYS A 81 -23.99 -4.11 16.88
CA LYS A 81 -24.21 -3.86 15.45
C LYS A 81 -23.97 -2.40 15.11
N LYS A 82 -24.52 -1.49 15.92
CA LYS A 82 -24.30 -0.06 15.78
C LYS A 82 -22.82 0.32 15.89
N GLN A 83 -22.09 -0.23 16.85
CA GLN A 83 -20.64 0.00 16.99
C GLN A 83 -19.85 -0.46 15.76
N ILE A 84 -20.20 -1.61 15.18
CA ILE A 84 -19.57 -2.14 13.97
C ILE A 84 -19.85 -1.22 12.78
N GLU A 85 -21.10 -0.78 12.59
CA GLU A 85 -21.47 0.14 11.53
C GLU A 85 -20.75 1.49 11.65
N ASP A 86 -20.63 2.02 12.87
CA ASP A 86 -19.92 3.28 13.13
C ASP A 86 -18.42 3.15 12.82
N LYS A 87 -17.79 2.04 13.22
CA LYS A 87 -16.39 1.74 12.88
C LYS A 87 -16.19 1.54 11.38
N LEU A 88 -17.14 0.89 10.70
CA LEU A 88 -17.10 0.72 9.25
C LEU A 88 -17.14 2.09 8.54
N LYS A 89 -18.03 3.00 8.96
CA LYS A 89 -18.10 4.36 8.43
C LYS A 89 -16.81 5.15 8.68
N GLU A 90 -16.21 5.00 9.87
CA GLU A 90 -14.93 5.62 10.21
C GLU A 90 -13.81 5.16 9.26
N TYR A 91 -13.64 3.84 9.08
CA TYR A 91 -12.63 3.28 8.18
C TYR A 91 -12.87 3.64 6.71
N GLN A 92 -14.14 3.72 6.27
CA GLN A 92 -14.50 4.20 4.94
C GLN A 92 -14.04 5.64 4.73
N ARG A 93 -14.35 6.54 5.66
CA ARG A 93 -13.95 7.96 5.60
C ARG A 93 -12.43 8.10 5.53
N GLU A 94 -11.69 7.44 6.41
CA GLU A 94 -10.21 7.47 6.40
C GLU A 94 -9.67 7.00 5.05
N THR A 95 -10.18 5.88 4.55
CA THR A 95 -9.79 5.33 3.26
C THR A 95 -10.03 6.31 2.12
N GLU A 96 -11.17 7.00 2.13
CA GLU A 96 -11.48 8.04 1.14
C GLU A 96 -10.55 9.23 1.21
N GLU A 97 -10.22 9.73 2.41
CA GLU A 97 -9.29 10.82 2.59
C GLU A 97 -7.89 10.46 2.09
N PHE A 98 -7.41 9.26 2.40
CA PHE A 98 -6.14 8.76 1.86
C PHE A 98 -6.19 8.63 0.33
N LYS A 99 -7.29 8.13 -0.24
CA LYS A 99 -7.48 8.06 -1.70
C LYS A 99 -7.48 9.45 -2.33
N LYS A 100 -8.14 10.44 -1.73
CA LYS A 100 -8.14 11.86 -2.17
C LYS A 100 -6.74 12.46 -2.14
N LYS A 101 -5.99 12.27 -1.03
CA LYS A 101 -4.59 12.73 -0.92
C LYS A 101 -3.70 12.10 -1.99
N LYS A 102 -3.81 10.78 -2.20
CA LYS A 102 -3.07 10.06 -3.27
C LYS A 102 -3.44 10.58 -4.65
N PHE A 103 -4.74 10.78 -4.91
CA PHE A 103 -5.24 11.32 -6.17
C PHE A 103 -4.70 12.72 -6.45
N HIS A 104 -4.77 13.62 -5.46
CA HIS A 104 -4.25 14.97 -5.60
C HIS A 104 -2.72 14.99 -5.80
N ARG A 105 -1.98 14.13 -5.11
CA ARG A 105 -0.54 13.99 -5.35
C ARG A 105 -0.26 13.57 -6.79
N ASP A 106 -1.01 12.59 -7.29
CA ASP A 106 -0.80 12.07 -8.63
C ASP A 106 -1.28 13.09 -9.70
N GLU A 107 -2.33 13.86 -9.43
CA GLU A 107 -2.76 15.03 -10.21
C GLU A 107 -1.63 16.04 -10.43
N LEU A 108 -0.91 16.38 -9.37
CA LEU A 108 0.21 17.30 -9.45
C LEU A 108 1.36 16.78 -10.32
N ASP A 109 1.55 15.47 -10.45
CA ASP A 109 2.54 14.91 -11.38
C ASP A 109 2.14 15.16 -12.83
N TYR A 110 0.85 15.00 -13.15
CA TYR A 110 0.33 15.26 -14.50
C TYR A 110 0.37 16.75 -14.83
N GLN A 111 0.02 17.63 -13.89
CA GLN A 111 0.08 19.08 -14.09
C GLN A 111 1.51 19.60 -14.33
N ARG A 112 2.52 18.94 -13.73
CA ARG A 112 3.94 19.33 -13.83
C ARG A 112 4.71 18.56 -14.90
N ASP A 113 4.04 17.69 -15.66
CA ASP A 113 4.63 16.76 -16.62
C ASP A 113 5.76 15.88 -16.03
N GLN A 114 5.55 15.40 -14.80
CA GLN A 114 6.50 14.59 -14.03
C GLN A 114 6.07 13.13 -13.87
N VAL A 115 5.12 12.66 -14.68
CA VAL A 115 4.53 11.31 -14.58
C VAL A 115 5.58 10.21 -14.66
N TYR A 116 6.66 10.42 -15.41
CA TYR A 116 7.79 9.49 -15.57
C TYR A 116 9.09 9.94 -14.88
N THR A 117 9.07 11.05 -14.15
CA THR A 117 10.25 11.62 -13.45
C THR A 117 10.01 11.91 -11.97
N TRP A 118 8.81 11.63 -11.46
CA TRP A 118 8.43 11.84 -10.06
C TRP A 118 9.32 11.13 -9.03
N TYR A 119 10.00 10.04 -9.42
CA TYR A 119 10.89 9.27 -8.55
C TYR A 119 12.31 9.85 -8.45
N SER A 120 12.78 10.62 -9.43
CA SER A 120 14.13 11.22 -9.39
C SER A 120 14.31 12.19 -8.21
N ARG A 121 13.20 12.71 -7.66
CA ARG A 121 13.19 13.58 -6.46
C ARG A 121 13.31 12.80 -5.15
N ALA A 122 12.91 11.52 -5.13
CA ALA A 122 12.98 10.67 -3.94
C ALA A 122 14.38 10.05 -3.77
N ASP A 123 14.99 9.58 -4.86
CA ASP A 123 16.37 9.05 -4.84
C ASP A 123 17.39 10.12 -4.46
N ASN A 124 17.24 11.36 -4.92
CA ASN A 124 18.23 12.41 -4.63
C ASN A 124 18.19 12.92 -3.18
N ARG A 125 17.19 12.52 -2.37
CA ARG A 125 17.15 12.80 -0.91
C ARG A 125 17.84 11.72 -0.09
N SER A 126 17.82 10.46 -0.52
CA SER A 126 18.49 9.37 0.21
C SER A 126 20.01 9.41 0.06
N TYR A 127 20.54 9.86 -1.08
CA TYR A 127 21.99 9.94 -1.31
C TYR A 127 22.69 11.18 -0.75
N ARG A 128 21.95 12.25 -0.38
CA ARG A 128 22.54 13.47 0.19
C ARG A 128 22.59 13.50 1.72
N SER A 129 21.96 12.55 2.42
CA SER A 129 21.87 12.57 3.89
C SER A 129 23.03 11.84 4.61
N ASN A 130 23.97 11.21 3.89
CA ASN A 130 24.96 10.32 4.50
C ASN A 130 26.42 10.78 4.35
N ARG A 131 26.65 12.10 4.15
CA ARG A 131 28.01 12.63 3.93
C ARG A 131 28.46 13.69 4.95
N ASP A 132 27.75 13.83 6.07
CA ASP A 132 28.22 14.61 7.21
C ASP A 132 27.68 14.02 8.52
N THR A 133 28.42 13.08 9.10
CA THR A 133 28.47 12.78 10.55
C THR A 133 29.51 11.68 10.77
N THR A 134 30.77 12.02 10.57
CA THR A 134 31.90 11.26 11.14
C THR A 134 32.76 12.25 11.90
N THR A 135 32.39 12.51 13.15
CA THR A 135 33.34 12.88 14.21
C THR A 135 32.69 12.77 15.58
N GLN A 136 33.09 11.72 16.30
CA GLN A 136 33.25 11.58 17.74
C GLN A 136 32.21 12.21 18.69
N ARG A 137 31.49 11.34 19.42
CA ARG A 137 31.32 11.54 20.86
C ARG A 137 31.38 10.22 21.63
N TRP A 138 32.63 9.89 21.99
CA TRP A 138 33.10 9.28 23.23
C TRP A 138 32.17 8.35 24.02
N ARG A 139 32.59 7.08 24.08
CA ARG A 139 32.39 6.17 25.20
C ARG A 139 32.74 6.85 26.53
N SER A 140 31.90 6.68 27.53
CA SER A 140 32.31 6.68 28.94
C SER A 140 31.43 5.67 29.65
N ASP A 141 32.02 4.51 29.88
CA ASP A 141 31.62 3.56 30.90
C ASP A 141 31.82 4.21 32.26
N THR A 142 30.83 4.11 33.15
CA THR A 142 31.07 4.03 34.59
C THR A 142 29.94 3.22 35.23
N GLU A 143 30.36 2.13 35.86
CA GLU A 143 29.59 1.12 36.58
C GLU A 143 29.05 1.65 37.93
N GLY A 144 27.99 1.03 38.46
CA GLY A 144 27.57 1.30 39.85
C GLY A 144 26.19 0.76 40.29
N ALA A 145 26.12 -0.55 40.52
CA ALA A 145 25.41 -1.26 41.61
C ALA A 145 23.86 -1.26 41.77
N THR A 146 23.31 -2.49 41.67
CA THR A 146 22.29 -3.18 42.54
C THR A 146 20.89 -2.53 42.70
N SER A 147 19.75 -3.22 42.58
CA SER A 147 19.35 -4.56 43.05
C SER A 147 18.00 -5.01 42.44
N SER A 148 17.84 -6.33 42.22
CA SER A 148 16.62 -7.20 42.29
C SER A 148 15.22 -6.59 41.99
N SER A 149 14.32 -7.17 41.20
CA SER A 149 13.94 -8.59 41.05
C SER A 149 12.78 -8.71 40.04
N SER A 150 12.58 -9.95 39.59
CA SER A 150 11.33 -10.57 39.10
C SER A 150 11.12 -10.65 37.59
N ALA A 151 10.77 -11.87 37.19
CA ALA A 151 10.79 -12.44 35.87
C ALA A 151 9.47 -12.24 35.13
N SER A 152 9.53 -12.20 33.80
CA SER A 152 8.52 -12.85 32.96
C SER A 152 9.02 -12.95 31.53
N SER A 153 9.05 -14.19 31.07
CA SER A 153 9.36 -14.72 29.76
C SER A 153 8.39 -14.22 28.68
N SER A 154 8.89 -13.81 27.52
CA SER A 154 8.16 -14.03 26.25
C SER A 154 9.12 -13.98 25.07
N SER A 155 9.33 -15.16 24.49
CA SER A 155 10.10 -15.45 23.30
C SER A 155 9.68 -14.58 22.12
N GLY A 156 10.57 -13.69 21.66
CA GLY A 156 10.45 -13.05 20.35
C GLY A 156 10.89 -14.04 19.27
N MET A 157 9.94 -14.76 18.67
CA MET A 157 10.24 -15.58 17.49
C MET A 157 10.59 -14.66 16.31
N THR A 158 11.83 -14.79 15.86
CA THR A 158 12.33 -14.27 14.59
C THR A 158 11.67 -15.05 13.45
N PHE A 159 10.60 -14.51 12.89
CA PHE A 159 9.94 -15.03 11.69
C PHE A 159 10.68 -14.51 10.44
N LEU A 160 11.68 -15.27 9.97
CA LEU A 160 12.21 -15.25 8.61
C LEU A 160 13.25 -16.38 8.45
N GLU A 161 12.76 -17.61 8.30
CA GLU A 161 13.58 -18.71 7.79
C GLU A 161 13.11 -19.04 6.36
N ARG A 162 14.02 -18.82 5.41
CA ARG A 162 13.86 -18.98 3.98
C ARG A 162 14.85 -20.05 3.54
N GLY A 163 14.40 -21.14 2.91
CA GLY A 163 15.34 -22.01 2.20
C GLY A 163 14.87 -23.45 1.98
N VAL A 164 14.17 -23.67 0.87
CA VAL A 164 13.96 -24.96 0.21
C VAL A 164 15.30 -25.69 -0.03
N ARG A 165 15.37 -26.99 0.29
CA ARG A 165 16.14 -27.98 -0.47
C ARG A 165 15.33 -29.28 -0.59
N HIS A 166 14.99 -29.63 -1.82
CA HIS A 166 14.60 -30.97 -2.23
C HIS A 166 15.86 -31.84 -2.24
N GLU A 167 15.79 -33.03 -1.64
CA GLU A 167 16.62 -34.17 -2.02
C GLU A 167 15.74 -35.41 -2.21
N GLU A 168 16.21 -36.24 -3.14
CA GLU A 168 15.62 -37.43 -3.74
C GLU A 168 15.62 -38.65 -2.79
N THR A 169 15.20 -39.80 -3.33
CA THR A 169 15.07 -41.18 -2.78
C THR A 169 13.64 -41.50 -2.32
N SER A 170 12.96 -42.55 -2.79
CA SER A 170 13.30 -43.74 -3.60
C SER A 170 12.07 -44.20 -4.39
#